data_AF-A0A1E4S714-F1
#
_entry.id   AF-A0A1E4S714-F1
#
_cell.length_a   1.000
_cell.length_b   1.000
_cell.length_c   1.000
_cell.angle_alpha   90.00
_cell.angle_beta   90.00
_cell.angle_gamma   90.00
#
_symmetry.space_group_name_H-M   'P 1'
#
loop_
_entity.id
_entity.type
_entity.pdbx_description
1 polymer ?
#
loop_
_entity_poly.entity_id
_entity_poly.type
_entity_poly.pdbx_seq_one_letter_code
_entity_poly.pdbx_strand_id
1 'polypeptide(L)'
;ILTWKDPVKTGKVFGTIIAALIVLKSVNLLNLFFRIGAFTLVTSAVAEYAGKFVTGSGLVTRFRPAYTTVVSTKGQKALECLANRLPALEESVQKLIYSADIEKTLKAGALFYILFKITSWLSLNTLIFTATILGFSLPAIYEKNQVQINAAVKEFSALVGEKASEYSKVAQEKAAPYIKQADEKLGPVSKFIKEKYQVRTAGSTVGSTSSKAAAVPVETTPVASTTSGAQVVPE
;
A
#
# COMPACT_ATOMS: atom_id res chain seq x y z
N ILE A 1 19.34 5.95 7.99
CA ILE A 1 18.69 7.26 8.24
C ILE A 1 17.55 7.08 9.23
N LEU A 2 16.54 6.25 8.94
CA LEU A 2 15.36 6.12 9.83
C LEU A 2 15.64 5.58 11.24
N THR A 3 16.71 4.81 11.47
CA THR A 3 17.11 4.30 12.79
C THR A 3 18.04 5.22 13.58
N TRP A 4 18.27 6.45 13.13
CA TRP A 4 19.08 7.45 13.86
C TRP A 4 20.52 7.02 14.23
N LYS A 5 21.09 6.00 13.56
CA LYS A 5 22.51 5.59 13.71
C LYS A 5 23.47 6.78 13.61
N ASP A 6 23.22 7.67 12.64
CA ASP A 6 23.87 8.99 12.54
C ASP A 6 22.84 10.07 12.92
N PRO A 7 22.80 10.55 14.17
CA PRO A 7 21.78 11.49 14.64
C PRO A 7 21.89 12.85 13.94
N VAL A 8 23.10 13.29 13.58
CA VAL A 8 23.32 14.57 12.89
C VAL A 8 22.77 14.55 11.47
N LYS A 9 23.02 13.48 10.69
CA LYS A 9 22.51 13.36 9.32
C LYS A 9 21.00 13.16 9.31
N THR A 10 20.51 12.31 10.22
CA THR A 10 19.07 12.01 10.34
C THR A 10 18.30 13.22 10.81
N GLY A 11 18.80 13.95 11.82
CA GLY A 11 18.21 15.17 12.34
C GLY A 11 18.16 16.28 11.30
N LYS A 12 19.20 16.42 10.44
CA LYS A 12 19.15 17.36 9.30
C LYS A 12 18.04 17.01 8.33
N VAL A 13 17.95 15.76 7.89
CA VAL A 13 16.89 15.33 6.96
C VAL A 13 15.51 15.50 7.58
N PHE A 14 15.31 15.03 8.80
CA PHE A 14 14.05 15.19 9.53
C PHE A 14 13.67 16.67 9.71
N GLY A 15 14.60 17.50 10.19
CA GLY A 15 14.41 18.93 10.37
C GLY A 15 14.09 19.65 9.06
N THR A 16 14.74 19.29 7.95
CA THR A 16 14.44 19.86 6.63
C THR A 16 13.04 19.48 6.15
N ILE A 17 12.61 18.23 6.38
CA ILE A 17 11.28 17.76 6.01
C ILE A 17 10.23 18.48 6.86
N ILE A 18 10.43 18.59 8.17
CA ILE A 18 9.54 19.31 9.08
C ILE A 18 9.46 20.80 8.74
N ALA A 19 10.59 21.45 8.47
CA ALA A 19 10.62 22.84 8.03
C ALA A 19 9.87 23.03 6.70
N ALA A 20 10.08 22.13 5.73
CA ALA A 20 9.36 22.14 4.46
C ALA A 20 7.84 21.98 4.68
N LEU A 21 7.42 21.06 5.55
CA LEU A 21 6.02 20.86 5.94
C LEU A 21 5.39 22.10 6.60
N ILE A 22 6.14 22.79 7.45
CA ILE A 22 5.69 24.05 8.08
C ILE A 22 5.53 25.14 7.02
N VAL A 23 6.50 25.29 6.12
CA VAL A 23 6.39 26.22 4.98
C VAL A 23 5.18 25.86 4.10
N LEU A 24 4.97 24.57 3.84
CA LEU A 24 3.84 24.06 3.06
C LEU A 24 2.48 24.41 3.70
N LYS A 25 2.41 24.40 5.03
CA LYS A 25 1.21 24.75 5.80
C LYS A 25 1.00 26.26 5.88
N SER A 26 2.07 27.02 6.09
CA SER A 26 1.99 28.48 6.25
C SER A 26 1.80 29.21 4.92
N VAL A 27 2.41 28.70 3.85
CA VAL A 27 2.31 29.25 2.51
C VAL A 27 1.29 28.44 1.75
N ASN A 28 0.20 29.08 1.33
CA ASN A 28 -0.72 28.47 0.39
C ASN A 28 -0.02 28.37 -0.97
N LEU A 29 0.72 27.27 -1.21
CA LEU A 29 1.55 27.07 -2.40
C LEU A 29 0.77 27.20 -3.68
N LEU A 30 -0.49 26.78 -3.68
CA LEU A 30 -1.35 26.91 -4.84
C LEU A 30 -1.59 28.40 -5.15
N ASN A 31 -1.92 29.19 -4.12
CA ASN A 31 -2.09 30.63 -4.27
C ASN A 31 -0.77 31.33 -4.65
N LEU A 32 0.35 30.96 -4.04
CA LEU A 32 1.67 31.50 -4.36
C LEU A 32 2.06 31.17 -5.81
N PHE A 33 1.85 29.93 -6.24
CA PHE A 33 2.10 29.49 -7.61
C PHE A 33 1.27 30.29 -8.61
N PHE A 34 -0.04 30.44 -8.36
CA PHE A 34 -0.90 31.26 -9.21
C PHE A 34 -0.50 32.73 -9.19
N ARG A 35 -0.09 33.27 -8.04
CA ARG A 35 0.34 34.67 -7.92
C ARG A 35 1.65 34.93 -8.67
N ILE A 36 2.64 34.04 -8.56
CA ILE A 36 3.89 34.14 -9.32
C ILE A 36 3.62 33.97 -10.81
N GLY A 37 2.80 32.99 -11.19
CA GLY A 37 2.39 32.77 -12.58
C GLY A 37 1.68 33.98 -13.16
N ALA A 38 0.68 34.52 -12.46
CA ALA A 38 -0.05 35.71 -12.85
C ALA A 38 0.88 36.91 -12.98
N PHE A 39 1.74 37.17 -11.99
CA PHE A 39 2.71 38.26 -12.04
C PHE A 39 3.64 38.12 -13.26
N THR A 40 4.21 36.93 -13.47
CA THR A 40 5.11 36.66 -14.61
C THR A 40 4.41 36.87 -15.95
N LEU A 41 3.18 36.36 -16.11
CA LEU A 41 2.40 36.51 -17.33
C LEU A 41 1.97 37.97 -17.59
N VAL A 42 1.53 38.68 -16.55
CA VAL A 42 1.14 40.09 -16.66
C VAL A 42 2.35 40.95 -17.00
N THR A 43 3.47 40.79 -16.30
CA THR A 43 4.72 41.52 -16.61
C THR A 43 5.19 41.23 -18.03
N SER A 44 5.15 39.96 -18.47
CA SER A 44 5.47 39.57 -19.84
C SER A 44 4.53 40.24 -20.86
N ALA A 45 3.22 40.25 -20.60
CA ALA A 45 2.25 40.85 -21.51
C ALA A 45 2.40 42.37 -21.61
N VAL A 46 2.64 43.05 -20.48
CA VAL A 46 2.90 44.50 -20.42
C VAL A 46 4.18 44.84 -21.16
N ALA A 47 5.27 44.10 -20.94
CA ALA A 47 6.54 44.30 -21.64
C ALA A 47 6.41 44.08 -23.16
N GLU A 48 5.62 43.09 -23.57
CA GLU A 48 5.36 42.83 -24.98
C GLU A 48 4.51 43.95 -25.63
N TYR A 49 3.46 44.42 -24.94
CA TYR A 49 2.59 45.49 -25.43
C TYR A 49 3.32 46.84 -25.50
N ALA A 50 4.03 47.21 -24.44
CA ALA A 50 4.85 48.41 -24.41
C ALA A 50 5.97 48.35 -25.46
N GLY A 51 6.62 47.19 -25.62
CA GLY A 51 7.64 46.98 -26.65
C GLY A 51 7.10 47.15 -28.07
N LYS A 52 5.91 46.61 -28.36
CA LYS A 52 5.23 46.79 -29.65
C LYS A 52 4.84 48.25 -29.89
N PHE A 53 4.40 48.95 -28.86
CA PHE A 53 3.99 50.36 -28.96
C PHE A 53 5.19 51.28 -29.26
N VAL A 54 6.33 51.07 -28.60
CA VAL A 54 7.51 51.95 -28.74
C VAL A 54 8.40 51.56 -29.93
N THR A 55 8.56 50.27 -30.19
CA THR A 55 9.61 49.74 -31.10
C THR A 55 9.04 49.00 -32.31
N GLY A 56 7.71 48.90 -32.45
CA GLY A 56 7.04 48.16 -33.52
C GLY A 56 7.19 46.63 -33.44
N SER A 57 7.93 46.11 -32.45
CA SER A 57 8.16 44.69 -32.22
C SER A 57 8.24 44.42 -30.71
N GLY A 58 7.68 43.31 -30.26
CA GLY A 58 7.54 43.04 -28.83
C GLY A 58 8.83 42.60 -28.15
N LEU A 59 9.08 43.17 -26.97
CA LEU A 59 10.37 43.05 -26.27
C LEU A 59 10.62 41.61 -25.76
N VAL A 60 9.58 40.92 -25.28
CA VAL A 60 9.71 39.55 -24.78
C VAL A 60 9.95 38.59 -25.93
N THR A 61 9.29 38.80 -27.07
CA THR A 61 9.49 37.98 -28.28
C THR A 61 10.91 38.11 -28.83
N ARG A 62 11.55 39.28 -28.74
CA ARG A 62 12.92 39.50 -29.26
C ARG A 62 14.01 38.86 -28.41
N PHE A 63 13.89 38.87 -27.09
CA PHE A 63 14.89 38.31 -26.17
C PHE A 63 14.56 36.89 -25.70
N ARG A 64 13.62 36.22 -26.37
CA ARG A 64 13.10 34.92 -25.96
C ARG A 64 14.11 33.79 -26.25
N PRO A 65 14.40 32.89 -25.30
CA PRO A 65 15.15 31.67 -25.59
C PRO A 65 14.33 30.69 -26.44
N ALA A 66 14.97 29.67 -27.03
CA ALA A 66 14.28 28.60 -27.75
C ALA A 66 13.33 27.82 -26.81
N TYR A 67 12.17 27.40 -27.32
CA TYR A 67 11.26 26.52 -26.56
C TYR A 67 11.96 25.18 -26.33
N THR A 68 12.06 24.74 -25.08
CA THR A 68 12.68 23.46 -24.73
C THR A 68 11.68 22.54 -24.05
N THR A 69 11.76 21.24 -24.34
CA THR A 69 10.86 20.19 -23.83
C THR A 69 11.51 19.35 -22.73
N VAL A 70 12.33 19.97 -21.88
CA VAL A 70 13.10 19.29 -20.81
C VAL A 70 12.21 18.41 -19.91
N VAL A 71 11.00 18.88 -19.59
CA VAL A 71 10.04 18.15 -18.75
C VAL A 71 9.53 16.89 -19.45
N SER A 72 9.31 16.94 -20.76
CA SER A 72 8.87 15.78 -21.54
C SER A 72 9.95 14.70 -21.55
N THR A 73 11.21 15.07 -21.85
CA THR A 73 12.31 14.09 -21.93
C THR A 73 12.63 13.43 -20.58
N LYS A 74 12.57 14.19 -19.48
CA LYS A 74 12.86 13.65 -18.13
C LYS A 74 11.65 12.97 -17.49
N GLY A 75 10.44 13.47 -17.77
CA GLY A 75 9.20 12.96 -17.21
C GLY A 75 8.75 11.64 -17.83
N GLN A 76 9.14 11.36 -19.08
CA GLN A 76 8.69 10.17 -19.81
C GLN A 76 9.00 8.85 -19.09
N LYS A 77 10.19 8.71 -18.50
CA LYS A 77 10.55 7.53 -17.69
C LYS A 77 9.65 7.35 -16.46
N ALA A 78 9.26 8.46 -15.82
CA ALA A 78 8.37 8.41 -14.66
C ALA A 78 6.94 8.05 -15.09
N LEU A 79 6.47 8.61 -16.21
CA LEU A 79 5.17 8.29 -16.79
C LEU A 79 5.10 6.82 -17.24
N GLU A 80 6.13 6.29 -17.87
CA GLU A 80 6.20 4.88 -18.28
C GLU A 80 6.18 3.94 -17.07
N CYS A 81 6.93 4.24 -16.01
CA CYS A 81 6.90 3.46 -14.77
C CYS A 81 5.51 3.48 -14.13
N LEU A 82 4.85 4.63 -14.12
CA LEU A 82 3.50 4.77 -13.59
C LEU A 82 2.50 3.97 -14.44
N ALA A 83 2.53 4.17 -15.77
CA ALA A 83 1.67 3.48 -16.73
C ALA A 83 1.78 1.95 -16.61
N ASN A 84 2.99 1.42 -16.41
CA ASN A 84 3.20 -0.03 -16.23
C ASN A 84 2.64 -0.57 -14.90
N ARG A 85 2.53 0.27 -13.86
CA ARG A 85 2.03 -0.15 -12.53
C ARG A 85 0.52 0.01 -12.38
N LEU A 86 -0.10 0.88 -13.16
CA LEU A 86 -1.54 1.15 -13.10
C LEU A 86 -2.41 -0.11 -13.28
N PRO A 87 -2.17 -0.96 -14.31
CA PRO A 87 -2.99 -2.16 -14.52
C PRO A 87 -2.94 -3.14 -13.35
N ALA A 88 -1.77 -3.37 -12.77
CA ALA A 88 -1.61 -4.26 -11.62
C ALA A 88 -2.28 -3.70 -10.35
N LEU A 89 -2.24 -2.39 -10.17
CA LEU A 89 -2.96 -1.72 -9.09
C LEU A 89 -4.48 -1.86 -9.28
N GLU A 90 -4.97 -1.61 -10.49
CA GLU A 90 -6.38 -1.75 -10.85
C GLU A 90 -6.88 -3.17 -10.57
N GLU A 91 -6.15 -4.19 -11.02
CA GLU A 91 -6.47 -5.59 -10.74
C GLU A 91 -6.52 -5.88 -9.24
N SER A 92 -5.57 -5.34 -8.46
CA SER A 92 -5.53 -5.51 -7.01
C SER A 92 -6.71 -4.85 -6.31
N VAL A 93 -7.11 -3.67 -6.75
CA VAL A 93 -8.28 -2.94 -6.23
C VAL A 93 -9.57 -3.68 -6.58
N GLN A 94 -9.71 -4.15 -7.81
CA GLN A 94 -10.88 -4.95 -8.23
C GLN A 94 -10.99 -6.22 -7.39
N LYS A 95 -9.90 -6.97 -7.20
CA LYS A 95 -9.88 -8.16 -6.33
C LYS A 95 -10.31 -7.87 -4.89
N LEU A 96 -9.95 -6.69 -4.38
CA LEU A 96 -10.36 -6.24 -3.04
C LEU A 96 -11.86 -5.88 -2.98
N ILE A 97 -12.38 -5.19 -4.00
CA ILE A 97 -13.81 -4.81 -4.06
C ILE A 97 -14.70 -6.04 -4.23
N TYR A 98 -14.32 -6.96 -5.12
CA TYR A 98 -15.05 -8.20 -5.36
C TYR A 98 -14.82 -9.28 -4.30
N SER A 99 -14.05 -8.96 -3.25
CA SER A 99 -13.79 -9.85 -2.12
C SER A 99 -13.22 -11.21 -2.54
N ALA A 100 -12.29 -11.21 -3.51
CA ALA A 100 -11.61 -12.43 -3.96
C ALA A 100 -10.92 -13.15 -2.80
N ASP A 101 -10.39 -12.38 -1.85
CA ASP A 101 -9.95 -12.83 -0.53
C ASP A 101 -10.73 -12.08 0.56
N ILE A 102 -11.67 -12.75 1.22
CA ILE A 102 -12.52 -12.16 2.26
C ILE A 102 -11.68 -11.59 3.41
N GLU A 103 -10.63 -12.31 3.84
CA GLU A 103 -9.76 -11.85 4.91
C GLU A 103 -9.02 -10.56 4.57
N LYS A 104 -8.50 -10.44 3.34
CA LYS A 104 -7.78 -9.23 2.91
C LYS A 104 -8.73 -8.05 2.78
N THR A 105 -9.93 -8.31 2.27
CA THR A 105 -10.99 -7.30 2.12
C THR A 105 -11.46 -6.79 3.47
N LEU A 106 -11.67 -7.68 4.46
CA LEU A 106 -12.07 -7.29 5.80
C LEU A 106 -10.96 -6.50 6.52
N LYS A 107 -9.70 -6.96 6.41
CA LYS A 107 -8.53 -6.23 6.95
C LYS A 107 -8.41 -4.84 6.33
N ALA A 108 -8.55 -4.73 5.01
CA ALA A 108 -8.51 -3.45 4.32
C ALA A 108 -9.69 -2.55 4.71
N GLY A 109 -10.90 -3.09 4.79
CA GLY A 109 -12.09 -2.34 5.23
C GLY A 109 -11.94 -1.80 6.66
N ALA A 110 -11.46 -2.63 7.58
CA ALA A 110 -11.17 -2.19 8.95
C ALA A 110 -10.08 -1.10 8.98
N LEU A 111 -9.01 -1.25 8.19
CA LEU A 111 -7.96 -0.25 8.07
C LEU A 111 -8.50 1.08 7.52
N PHE A 112 -9.31 1.04 6.46
CA PHE A 112 -9.96 2.21 5.87
C PHE A 112 -10.89 2.90 6.87
N TYR A 113 -11.65 2.13 7.66
CA TYR A 113 -12.53 2.69 8.70
C TYR A 113 -11.74 3.41 9.80
N ILE A 114 -10.65 2.80 10.28
CA ILE A 114 -9.75 3.43 11.25
C ILE A 114 -9.14 4.69 10.66
N LEU A 115 -8.64 4.62 9.42
CA LEU A 115 -8.04 5.75 8.72
C LEU A 115 -9.05 6.89 8.50
N PHE A 116 -10.29 6.57 8.17
CA PHE A 116 -11.40 7.52 8.08
C PHE A 116 -11.65 8.21 9.42
N LYS A 117 -11.70 7.44 10.51
CA LYS A 117 -11.93 8.01 11.85
C LYS A 117 -10.80 8.93 12.28
N ILE A 118 -9.54 8.55 12.00
CA ILE A 118 -8.36 9.39 12.25
C ILE A 118 -8.43 10.67 11.42
N THR A 119 -8.74 10.57 10.14
CA THR A 119 -8.85 11.72 9.23
C THR A 119 -10.03 12.63 9.58
N SER A 120 -11.08 12.08 10.19
CA SER A 120 -12.20 12.86 10.70
C SER A 120 -11.84 13.70 11.94
N TRP A 121 -10.87 13.26 12.75
CA TRP A 121 -10.41 14.00 13.92
C TRP A 121 -9.22 14.91 13.62
N LEU A 122 -8.40 14.57 12.64
CA LEU A 122 -7.17 15.29 12.30
C LEU A 122 -7.25 15.86 10.88
N SER A 123 -6.92 17.15 10.75
CA SER A 123 -6.68 17.76 9.44
C SER A 123 -5.61 16.98 8.65
N LEU A 124 -5.75 16.91 7.33
CA LEU A 124 -4.77 16.23 6.46
C LEU A 124 -3.32 16.71 6.72
N ASN A 125 -3.15 18.01 6.99
CA ASN A 125 -1.84 18.58 7.33
C ASN A 125 -1.29 18.04 8.64
N THR A 126 -2.13 17.90 9.67
CA THR A 126 -1.72 17.32 10.96
C THR A 126 -1.44 15.83 10.85
N LEU A 127 -2.12 15.12 9.93
CA LEU A 127 -1.88 13.71 9.66
C LEU A 127 -0.50 13.51 9.01
N ILE A 128 -0.17 14.29 7.98
CA ILE A 128 1.14 14.21 7.31
C ILE A 128 2.27 14.58 8.28
N PHE A 129 2.05 15.61 9.10
CA PHE A 129 3.02 16.02 10.13
C PHE A 129 3.26 14.90 11.15
N THR A 130 2.18 14.32 11.68
CA THR A 130 2.24 13.21 12.65
C THR A 130 2.88 11.97 12.02
N ALA A 131 2.51 11.62 10.79
CA ALA A 131 3.09 10.49 10.07
C ALA A 131 4.60 10.66 9.84
N THR A 132 5.05 11.88 9.57
CA THR A 132 6.48 12.19 9.43
C THR A 132 7.21 12.03 10.76
N ILE A 133 6.67 12.58 11.85
CA ILE A 133 7.24 12.42 13.19
C ILE A 133 7.32 10.95 13.57
N LEU A 134 6.21 10.22 13.41
CA LEU A 134 6.12 8.80 13.70
C LEU A 134 7.08 7.99 12.82
N GLY A 135 7.16 8.26 11.51
CA GLY A 135 8.04 7.54 10.59
C GLY A 135 9.52 7.65 10.97
N PHE A 136 9.96 8.78 11.51
CA PHE A 136 11.34 8.96 11.99
C PHE A 136 11.53 8.55 13.45
N SER A 137 10.49 8.60 14.28
CA SER A 137 10.60 8.32 15.72
C SER A 137 10.34 6.85 16.06
N LEU A 138 9.39 6.19 15.39
CA LEU A 138 9.02 4.80 15.63
C LEU A 138 10.21 3.84 15.50
N PRO A 139 11.00 3.85 14.41
CA PRO A 139 12.11 2.92 14.27
C PRO A 139 13.20 3.15 15.31
N ALA A 140 13.46 4.42 15.67
CA ALA A 140 14.46 4.80 16.65
C ALA A 140 14.07 4.41 18.08
N ILE A 141 12.80 4.61 18.45
CA ILE A 141 12.27 4.21 19.76
C ILE A 141 12.20 2.68 19.86
N TYR A 142 11.82 2.02 18.75
CA TYR A 142 11.78 0.56 18.69
C TYR A 142 13.16 -0.04 18.96
N GLU A 143 14.21 0.37 18.22
CA GLU A 143 15.57 -0.14 18.45
C GLU A 143 16.06 0.06 19.89
N LYS A 144 15.69 1.16 20.54
CA LYS A 144 16.09 1.44 21.92
C LYS A 144 15.35 0.61 22.98
N ASN A 145 14.11 0.19 22.70
CA ASN A 145 13.24 -0.46 23.70
C ASN A 145 12.67 -1.80 23.22
N GLN A 146 13.36 -2.49 22.30
CA GLN A 146 12.86 -3.71 21.66
C GLN A 146 12.35 -4.74 22.66
N VAL A 147 13.09 -4.96 23.75
CA VAL A 147 12.75 -5.97 24.77
C VAL A 147 11.43 -5.64 25.45
N GLN A 148 11.25 -4.40 25.89
CA GLN A 148 10.04 -3.96 26.60
C GLN A 148 8.84 -3.92 25.65
N ILE A 149 9.03 -3.42 24.42
CA ILE A 149 7.96 -3.36 23.42
C ILE A 149 7.52 -4.77 23.03
N ASN A 150 8.44 -5.70 22.82
CA ASN A 150 8.09 -7.08 22.47
C ASN A 150 7.38 -7.80 23.62
N ALA A 151 7.74 -7.53 24.87
CA ALA A 151 7.03 -8.04 26.04
C ALA A 151 5.60 -7.46 26.13
N ALA A 152 5.46 -6.14 26.01
CA ALA A 152 4.16 -5.47 26.03
C ALA A 152 3.25 -5.91 24.88
N VAL A 153 3.80 -6.12 23.67
CA VAL A 153 3.04 -6.64 22.52
C VAL A 153 2.56 -8.06 22.77
N LYS A 154 3.37 -8.92 23.41
CA LYS A 154 2.94 -10.27 23.78
C LYS A 154 1.79 -10.23 24.78
N GLU A 155 1.92 -9.45 25.86
CA GLU A 155 0.87 -9.29 26.86
C GLU A 155 -0.42 -8.71 26.26
N PHE A 156 -0.32 -7.68 25.43
CA PHE A 156 -1.47 -7.13 24.71
C PHE A 156 -2.09 -8.13 23.75
N SER A 157 -1.29 -8.90 23.00
CA SER A 157 -1.82 -9.91 22.08
C SER A 157 -2.55 -11.03 22.82
N ALA A 158 -2.05 -11.42 24.01
CA ALA A 158 -2.71 -12.40 24.87
C ALA A 158 -4.03 -11.84 25.42
N LEU A 159 -4.01 -10.60 25.94
CA LEU A 159 -5.21 -9.93 26.45
C LEU A 159 -6.27 -9.73 25.37
N VAL A 160 -5.86 -9.29 24.17
CA VAL A 160 -6.76 -9.12 23.02
C VAL A 160 -7.31 -10.47 22.57
N GLY A 161 -6.50 -11.53 22.57
CA GLY A 161 -6.95 -12.89 22.26
C GLY A 161 -8.00 -13.39 23.26
N GLU A 162 -7.76 -13.17 24.57
CA GLU A 162 -8.70 -13.53 25.63
C GLU A 162 -10.01 -12.75 25.50
N LYS A 163 -9.94 -11.41 25.35
CA LYS A 163 -11.13 -10.57 25.16
C LYS A 163 -11.86 -10.90 23.86
N ALA A 164 -11.15 -11.17 22.77
CA ALA A 164 -11.77 -11.62 21.53
C ALA A 164 -12.50 -12.97 21.71
N SER A 165 -11.95 -13.88 22.51
CA SER A 165 -12.60 -15.16 22.83
C SER A 165 -13.86 -14.98 23.70
N GLU A 166 -13.86 -14.04 24.65
CA GLU A 166 -15.04 -13.71 25.46
C GLU A 166 -16.12 -13.05 24.60
N TYR A 167 -15.76 -12.05 23.81
CA TYR A 167 -16.70 -11.36 22.93
C TYR A 167 -17.23 -12.26 21.81
N SER A 168 -16.42 -13.16 21.26
CA SER A 168 -16.90 -14.12 20.27
C SER A 168 -17.87 -15.15 20.85
N LYS A 169 -17.66 -15.61 22.10
CA LYS A 169 -18.61 -16.46 22.81
C LYS A 169 -19.93 -15.74 23.08
N VAL A 170 -19.87 -14.51 23.60
CA VAL A 170 -21.08 -13.68 23.82
C VAL A 170 -21.79 -13.38 22.50
N ALA A 171 -21.04 -13.12 21.43
CA ALA A 171 -21.60 -12.93 20.09
C ALA A 171 -22.26 -14.22 19.56
N GLN A 172 -21.67 -15.39 19.78
CA GLN A 172 -22.27 -16.68 19.40
C GLN A 172 -23.53 -16.97 20.22
N GLU A 173 -23.54 -16.73 21.53
CA GLU A 173 -24.73 -16.91 22.38
C GLU A 173 -25.86 -15.97 21.98
N LYS A 174 -25.56 -14.71 21.69
CA LYS A 174 -26.57 -13.74 21.27
C LYS A 174 -26.99 -13.91 19.81
N ALA A 175 -26.11 -14.35 18.92
CA ALA A 175 -26.43 -14.59 17.52
C ALA A 175 -27.13 -15.94 17.31
N ALA A 176 -26.89 -16.95 18.14
CA ALA A 176 -27.52 -18.27 18.04
C ALA A 176 -29.07 -18.23 17.93
N PRO A 177 -29.81 -17.45 18.75
CA PRO A 177 -31.26 -17.35 18.59
C PRO A 177 -31.68 -16.62 17.30
N TYR A 178 -30.93 -15.59 16.85
CA TYR A 178 -31.26 -14.86 15.62
C TYR A 178 -30.93 -15.65 14.35
N ILE A 179 -29.84 -16.43 14.36
CA ILE A 179 -29.50 -17.36 13.28
C ILE A 179 -30.57 -18.45 13.18
N LYS A 180 -31.03 -18.99 14.31
CA LYS A 180 -32.13 -19.98 14.33
C LYS A 180 -33.45 -19.39 13.82
N GLN A 181 -33.81 -18.17 14.24
CA GLN A 181 -35.01 -17.48 13.73
C GLN A 181 -34.90 -17.14 12.24
N ALA A 182 -33.71 -16.77 11.76
CA ALA A 182 -33.48 -16.52 10.34
C ALA A 182 -33.58 -17.81 9.52
N ASP A 183 -33.05 -18.93 10.01
CA ASP A 183 -33.09 -20.23 9.32
C ASP A 183 -34.50 -20.84 9.32
N GLU A 184 -35.29 -20.63 10.38
CA GLU A 184 -36.71 -21.01 10.40
C GLU A 184 -37.55 -20.19 9.42
N LYS A 185 -37.32 -18.87 9.33
CA LYS A 185 -38.09 -18.00 8.41
C LYS A 185 -37.64 -18.08 6.95
N LEU A 186 -36.42 -18.53 6.70
CA LEU A 186 -35.86 -18.69 5.35
C LEU A 186 -35.75 -20.17 4.94
N GLY A 187 -36.26 -21.12 5.72
CA GLY A 187 -36.03 -22.56 5.58
C GLY A 187 -36.14 -23.18 4.18
N PRO A 188 -37.10 -22.80 3.30
CA PRO A 188 -37.11 -23.28 1.91
C PRO A 188 -35.96 -22.68 1.09
N VAL A 189 -35.72 -21.37 1.23
CA VAL A 189 -34.72 -20.60 0.48
C VAL A 189 -33.29 -20.91 0.96
N SER A 190 -33.09 -21.14 2.27
CA SER A 190 -31.80 -21.49 2.84
C SER A 190 -31.34 -22.87 2.39
N LYS A 191 -32.26 -23.85 2.28
CA LYS A 191 -31.95 -25.17 1.68
C LYS A 191 -31.55 -25.07 0.21
N PHE A 192 -32.28 -24.30 -0.60
CA PHE A 192 -31.94 -24.09 -2.01
C PHE A 192 -30.58 -23.39 -2.20
N ILE A 193 -30.25 -22.41 -1.36
CA ILE A 193 -28.94 -21.74 -1.41
C ILE A 193 -27.86 -22.70 -0.94
N LYS A 194 -28.06 -23.45 0.15
CA LYS A 194 -27.08 -24.40 0.69
C LYS A 194 -26.80 -25.56 -0.26
N GLU A 195 -27.78 -25.99 -1.04
CA GLU A 195 -27.65 -27.01 -2.09
C GLU A 195 -26.92 -26.47 -3.33
N LYS A 196 -27.17 -25.21 -3.72
CA LYS A 196 -26.48 -24.54 -4.84
C LYS A 196 -25.08 -24.03 -4.49
N TYR A 197 -24.77 -23.80 -3.21
CA TYR A 197 -23.50 -23.31 -2.68
C TYR A 197 -22.69 -24.36 -1.90
N GLN A 198 -22.91 -25.66 -2.12
CA GLN A 198 -21.92 -26.66 -1.71
C GLN A 198 -20.65 -26.46 -2.55
N VAL A 199 -19.78 -25.57 -2.09
CA VAL A 199 -18.40 -25.47 -2.53
C VAL A 199 -17.80 -26.86 -2.31
N ARG A 200 -17.32 -27.47 -3.40
CA ARG A 200 -16.62 -28.75 -3.42
C ARG A 200 -15.39 -28.71 -2.51
N THR A 201 -15.55 -28.99 -1.21
CA THR A 201 -14.45 -29.41 -0.36
C THR A 201 -14.21 -30.91 -0.59
N ALA A 202 -13.66 -31.24 -1.78
CA ALA A 202 -13.11 -32.56 -2.05
C ALA A 202 -11.77 -32.67 -1.31
N GLY A 203 -11.81 -33.10 -0.04
CA GLY A 203 -10.58 -33.22 0.74
C GLY A 203 -10.81 -33.61 2.19
N SER A 204 -11.53 -34.69 2.46
CA SER A 204 -11.45 -35.39 3.76
C SER A 204 -12.20 -36.72 3.74
N THR A 205 -11.80 -37.63 2.85
CA THR A 205 -12.10 -39.08 3.02
C THR A 205 -10.92 -39.90 2.50
N VAL A 206 -9.85 -39.98 3.28
CA VAL A 206 -8.93 -41.12 3.18
C VAL A 206 -9.11 -41.90 4.47
N GLY A 207 -9.82 -43.03 4.35
CA GLY A 207 -10.13 -43.92 5.46
C GLY A 207 -8.88 -44.56 6.03
N SER A 208 -8.83 -44.61 7.35
CA SER A 208 -7.93 -45.44 8.13
C SER A 208 -8.36 -46.91 8.00
N THR A 209 -7.63 -47.71 7.23
CA THR A 209 -7.63 -49.18 7.40
C THR A 209 -6.21 -49.73 7.26
N SER A 210 -5.76 -50.34 8.35
CA SER A 210 -4.53 -51.10 8.53
C SER A 210 -4.42 -52.29 7.57
N SER A 211 -3.22 -52.55 7.04
CA SER A 211 -2.74 -53.90 6.72
C SER A 211 -1.21 -53.97 6.78
N LYS A 212 -0.74 -54.96 7.54
CA LYS A 212 0.65 -55.29 7.86
C LYS A 212 1.04 -56.56 7.08
N ALA A 213 2.09 -56.52 6.27
CA ALA A 213 2.93 -57.65 5.82
C ALA A 213 4.11 -57.06 4.98
N ALA A 214 5.33 -56.94 5.49
CA ALA A 214 6.41 -57.95 5.53
C ALA A 214 6.99 -58.33 4.15
N ALA A 215 8.19 -57.79 3.80
CA ALA A 215 9.35 -58.48 3.18
C ALA A 215 10.43 -57.50 2.64
N VAL A 216 11.55 -57.37 3.39
CA VAL A 216 13.02 -57.34 3.07
C VAL A 216 13.48 -57.46 1.59
N PRO A 217 14.71 -57.08 1.09
CA PRO A 217 15.89 -56.28 1.55
C PRO A 217 16.32 -55.13 0.55
N VAL A 218 17.09 -54.09 0.93
CA VAL A 218 18.57 -53.86 0.84
C VAL A 218 19.26 -54.07 -0.54
N GLU A 219 20.09 -53.06 -0.91
CA GLU A 219 21.18 -53.01 -1.93
C GLU A 219 20.81 -52.96 -3.43
N THR A 220 21.43 -52.20 -4.34
CA THR A 220 22.78 -51.59 -4.43
C THR A 220 22.77 -50.46 -5.49
N THR A 221 23.63 -49.45 -5.28
CA THR A 221 24.29 -48.48 -6.20
C THR A 221 24.65 -48.96 -7.64
N PRO A 222 25.22 -48.15 -8.58
CA PRO A 222 25.44 -46.69 -8.65
C PRO A 222 25.19 -46.05 -10.05
N VAL A 223 25.47 -44.75 -10.12
CA VAL A 223 25.51 -43.84 -11.28
C VAL A 223 26.91 -43.89 -11.93
N ALA A 224 27.04 -43.98 -13.27
CA ALA A 224 28.20 -43.47 -14.04
C ALA A 224 28.05 -43.54 -15.59
N SER A 225 28.22 -42.37 -16.24
CA SER A 225 28.91 -42.06 -17.53
C SER A 225 28.48 -42.74 -18.85
N THR A 226 28.23 -42.03 -19.97
CA THR A 226 29.22 -41.63 -21.03
C THR A 226 28.39 -41.22 -22.28
N THR A 227 28.36 -40.00 -22.84
CA THR A 227 29.27 -39.28 -23.80
C THR A 227 28.62 -39.07 -25.19
N SER A 228 29.02 -37.97 -25.86
CA SER A 228 28.92 -37.65 -27.31
C SER A 228 27.67 -36.86 -27.76
N GLY A 229 27.73 -35.76 -28.51
CA GLY A 229 28.82 -35.12 -29.25
C GLY A 229 28.41 -33.71 -29.72
N ALA A 230 29.40 -32.94 -30.13
CA ALA A 230 29.35 -31.52 -30.48
C ALA A 230 28.71 -31.21 -31.84
N GLN A 231 28.23 -29.97 -32.02
CA GLN A 231 28.54 -29.16 -33.21
C GLN A 231 28.23 -27.66 -33.01
N VAL A 232 29.26 -26.86 -33.29
CA VAL A 232 29.30 -25.40 -33.41
C VAL A 232 29.48 -25.10 -34.90
N VAL A 233 28.72 -24.17 -35.49
CA VAL A 233 29.18 -23.29 -36.59
C VAL A 233 28.36 -21.97 -36.57
N PRO A 234 28.98 -20.79 -36.75
CA PRO A 234 28.34 -19.48 -36.80
C PRO A 234 28.09 -18.96 -38.23
N GLU A 235 27.14 -18.02 -38.38
CA GLU A 235 27.28 -16.74 -39.09
C GLU A 235 26.15 -15.78 -38.67
#